data_AF-A0A1F8X3S4-F1
#
_entry.id   AF-A0A1F8X3S4-F1
#
_cell.length_a   1.000
_cell.length_b   1.000
_cell.length_c   1.000
_cell.angle_alpha   90.00
_cell.angle_beta   90.00
_cell.angle_gamma   90.00
#
_symmetry.space_group_name_H-M   'P 1'
#
loop_
_entity.id
_entity.type
_entity.pdbx_description
1 polymer ?
#
loop_
_entity_poly.entity_id
_entity_poly.type
_entity_poly.pdbx_seq_one_letter_code
_entity_poly.pdbx_strand_id
1 'polypeptide(L)'
;MRRLSAFVLLLVAIAVYGCSKPPVRCTSPEDNPRHHYLSGMELLDRGLFDSAAEKFSRASWCDEKFAPAHAGAAITVAIKGGDPLYQSYKGPDRNVAANEELKKAKKLSKTPEDLFAYRLASMRVATVLKGEDWLEDVQEHHKAAWKLKVDEGNLIFYQGRESADYFMGAAYLEAREFQKARDSFSSVLNSKKDGRWHGPSDKAWKRTDKMVRAISGITLGDVGKTIALRDTVSRADMAALLIDELKVDKLFMGRIPVKPKEARFVPHDVLASPFKEEVSSLIGLGVRGLEPSYDETTRANIFRPDEPVKRKELALALEDIVIKLTGNEKIASAFLGHGQSPFPDVAPSSSWYNAIMSVTTRNLMETELSGEFRPDDAVDGAEAIMAIRTLKHQLNIY
;
A
#
# COMPACT_ATOMS: atom_id res chain seq x y z
N MET A 1 -38.63 -61.60 35.99
CA MET A 1 -37.32 -60.92 35.84
C MET A 1 -37.16 -60.16 34.52
N ARG A 2 -37.53 -60.69 33.34
CA ARG A 2 -37.42 -59.96 32.04
C ARG A 2 -38.23 -58.66 31.91
N ARG A 3 -39.37 -58.52 32.58
CA ARG A 3 -40.21 -57.30 32.51
C ARG A 3 -39.71 -56.14 33.39
N LEU A 4 -38.94 -56.43 34.45
CA LEU A 4 -38.31 -55.38 35.28
C LEU A 4 -37.08 -54.77 34.56
N SER A 5 -36.30 -55.58 33.83
CA SER A 5 -35.14 -55.08 33.06
C SER A 5 -35.52 -54.07 31.97
N ALA A 6 -36.66 -54.26 31.29
CA ALA A 6 -37.10 -53.34 30.24
C ALA A 6 -37.52 -51.98 30.80
N PHE A 7 -38.12 -51.95 32.00
CA PHE A 7 -38.55 -50.71 32.65
C PHE A 7 -37.38 -49.90 33.22
N VAL A 8 -36.35 -50.59 33.74
CA VAL A 8 -35.11 -49.95 34.21
C VAL A 8 -34.30 -49.38 33.05
N LEU A 9 -34.25 -50.05 31.90
CA LEU A 9 -33.60 -49.54 30.69
C LEU A 9 -34.31 -48.30 30.10
N LEU A 10 -35.64 -48.24 30.16
CA LEU A 10 -36.41 -47.08 29.71
C LEU A 10 -36.24 -45.87 30.64
N LEU A 11 -36.15 -46.08 31.96
CA LEU A 11 -35.91 -45.02 32.95
C LEU A 11 -34.48 -44.45 32.86
N VAL A 12 -33.48 -45.28 32.56
CA VAL A 12 -32.10 -44.82 32.31
C VAL A 12 -32.00 -44.03 30.99
N ALA A 13 -32.76 -44.38 29.96
CA ALA A 13 -32.79 -43.64 28.70
C ALA A 13 -33.42 -42.24 28.83
N ILE A 14 -34.37 -42.05 29.74
CA ILE A 14 -35.00 -40.73 30.02
C ILE A 14 -34.07 -39.86 30.89
N ALA A 15 -33.22 -40.45 31.73
CA ALA A 15 -32.27 -39.71 32.57
C ALA A 15 -31.13 -39.02 31.79
N VAL A 16 -30.87 -39.42 30.54
CA VAL A 16 -29.84 -38.80 29.68
C VAL A 16 -30.37 -37.64 28.83
N TYR A 17 -31.69 -37.38 28.86
CA TYR A 17 -32.30 -36.15 28.32
C TYR A 17 -32.35 -35.03 29.37
N GLY A 18 -31.32 -34.96 30.23
CA GLY A 18 -31.10 -33.78 31.06
C GLY A 18 -30.92 -32.57 30.17
N CYS A 19 -31.92 -31.69 30.13
CA CYS A 19 -31.82 -30.36 29.54
C CYS A 19 -30.69 -29.60 30.25
N SER A 20 -29.46 -29.68 29.74
CA SER A 20 -28.43 -28.73 30.13
C SER A 20 -28.93 -27.37 29.66
N LYS A 21 -29.20 -26.46 30.59
CA LYS A 21 -29.48 -25.06 30.23
C LYS A 21 -28.37 -24.60 29.28
N PRO A 22 -28.69 -23.90 28.18
CA PRO A 22 -27.66 -23.42 27.27
C PRO A 22 -26.60 -22.68 28.08
N PRO A 23 -25.30 -22.91 27.80
CA PRO A 23 -24.22 -22.33 28.58
C PRO A 23 -24.43 -20.82 28.63
N VAL A 24 -24.34 -20.24 29.83
CA VAL A 24 -24.43 -18.79 29.97
C VAL A 24 -23.22 -18.21 29.24
N ARG A 25 -23.48 -17.42 28.22
CA ARG A 25 -22.45 -16.83 27.37
C ARG A 25 -22.15 -15.42 27.86
N CYS A 26 -20.87 -15.07 27.93
CA CYS A 26 -20.44 -13.67 27.93
C CYS A 26 -21.05 -12.84 29.07
N THR A 27 -20.65 -13.18 30.31
CA THR A 27 -21.28 -12.72 31.55
C THR A 27 -20.63 -11.53 32.22
N SER A 28 -19.51 -11.03 31.69
CA SER A 28 -18.80 -9.86 32.25
C SER A 28 -18.95 -8.64 31.35
N PRO A 29 -18.79 -7.41 31.88
CA PRO A 29 -18.82 -6.19 31.08
C PRO A 29 -17.80 -6.16 29.94
N GLU A 30 -16.67 -6.87 30.06
CA GLU A 30 -15.62 -6.96 29.03
C GLU A 30 -15.79 -8.19 28.13
N ASP A 31 -16.46 -9.24 28.60
CA ASP A 31 -16.80 -10.41 27.80
C ASP A 31 -18.18 -10.21 27.19
N ASN A 32 -18.28 -9.37 26.15
CA ASN A 32 -19.52 -9.10 25.41
C ASN A 32 -19.27 -8.94 23.89
N PRO A 33 -20.30 -9.10 23.02
CA PRO A 33 -20.12 -9.05 21.58
C PRO A 33 -19.52 -7.74 21.04
N ARG A 34 -19.93 -6.59 21.58
CA ARG A 34 -19.44 -5.28 21.13
C ARG A 34 -17.97 -5.09 21.45
N HIS A 35 -17.55 -5.49 22.66
CA HIS A 35 -16.15 -5.40 23.08
C HIS A 35 -15.26 -6.30 22.23
N HIS A 36 -15.63 -7.57 22.05
CA HIS A 36 -14.87 -8.49 21.21
C HIS A 36 -14.81 -8.03 19.74
N TYR A 37 -15.90 -7.51 19.18
CA TYR A 37 -15.87 -6.95 17.83
C TYR A 37 -14.94 -5.73 17.71
N LEU A 38 -15.00 -4.79 18.67
CA LEU A 38 -14.10 -3.65 18.68
C LEU A 38 -12.63 -4.10 18.73
N SER A 39 -12.29 -4.98 19.67
CA SER A 39 -10.94 -5.54 19.77
C SER A 39 -10.52 -6.27 18.49
N GLY A 40 -11.43 -7.04 17.88
CA GLY A 40 -11.16 -7.73 16.62
C GLY A 40 -10.83 -6.76 15.48
N MET A 41 -11.58 -5.66 15.37
CA MET A 41 -11.33 -4.63 14.35
C MET A 41 -10.03 -3.84 14.62
N GLU A 42 -9.67 -3.59 15.88
CA GLU A 42 -8.38 -2.98 16.23
C GLU A 42 -7.20 -3.90 15.93
N LEU A 43 -7.35 -5.20 16.16
CA LEU A 43 -6.35 -6.22 15.80
C LEU A 43 -6.20 -6.33 14.28
N LEU A 44 -7.31 -6.25 13.53
CA LEU A 44 -7.28 -6.16 12.06
C LEU A 44 -6.45 -4.97 11.58
N ASP A 45 -6.66 -3.78 12.14
CA ASP A 45 -5.91 -2.58 11.75
C ASP A 45 -4.41 -2.68 12.07
N ARG A 46 -4.03 -3.55 13.02
CA ARG A 46 -2.62 -3.84 13.37
C ARG A 46 -2.03 -5.02 12.57
N GLY A 47 -2.79 -5.63 11.67
CA GLY A 47 -2.34 -6.81 10.91
C GLY A 47 -2.34 -8.13 11.69
N LEU A 48 -2.93 -8.17 12.90
CA LEU A 48 -2.98 -9.35 13.76
C LEU A 48 -4.21 -10.22 13.44
N PHE A 49 -4.21 -10.82 12.26
CA PHE A 49 -5.39 -11.44 11.67
C PHE A 49 -5.90 -12.69 12.40
N ASP A 50 -5.01 -13.53 12.95
CA ASP A 50 -5.41 -14.71 13.75
C ASP A 50 -6.15 -14.29 15.01
N SER A 51 -5.56 -13.37 15.79
CA SER A 51 -6.18 -12.85 17.01
C SER A 51 -7.48 -12.11 16.70
N ALA A 52 -7.57 -11.39 15.57
CA ALA A 52 -8.81 -10.78 15.13
C ALA A 52 -9.90 -11.83 14.87
N ALA A 53 -9.57 -12.91 14.16
CA ALA A 53 -10.51 -14.01 13.88
C ALA A 53 -11.06 -14.65 15.17
N GLU A 54 -10.21 -14.84 16.18
CA GLU A 54 -10.63 -15.35 17.49
C GLU A 54 -11.61 -14.41 18.18
N LYS A 55 -11.36 -13.09 18.11
CA LYS A 55 -12.26 -12.08 18.68
C LYS A 55 -13.62 -12.04 17.98
N PHE A 56 -13.67 -12.11 16.65
CA PHE A 56 -14.95 -12.20 15.94
C PHE A 56 -15.69 -13.50 16.25
N SER A 57 -14.98 -14.63 16.33
CA SER A 57 -15.56 -15.91 16.74
C SER A 57 -16.15 -15.84 18.15
N ARG A 58 -15.46 -15.18 19.09
CA ARG A 58 -15.97 -14.95 20.44
C ARG A 58 -17.18 -14.04 20.44
N ALA A 59 -17.20 -12.97 19.63
CA ALA A 59 -18.35 -12.09 19.49
C ALA A 59 -19.59 -12.82 18.97
N SER A 60 -19.44 -13.64 17.91
CA SER A 60 -20.51 -14.51 17.39
C SER A 60 -20.93 -15.58 18.39
N TRP A 61 -20.01 -16.12 19.20
CA TRP A 61 -20.37 -17.05 20.27
C TRP A 61 -21.22 -16.35 21.33
N CYS A 62 -20.83 -15.15 21.77
CA CYS A 62 -21.58 -14.36 22.74
C CYS A 62 -23.02 -14.09 22.29
N ASP A 63 -23.19 -13.67 21.03
CA ASP A 63 -24.49 -13.46 20.40
C ASP A 63 -24.44 -13.86 18.92
N GLU A 64 -25.09 -14.98 18.59
CA GLU A 64 -25.15 -15.51 17.22
C GLU A 64 -25.90 -14.59 16.25
N LYS A 65 -26.66 -13.61 16.76
CA LYS A 65 -27.36 -12.61 15.94
C LYS A 65 -26.59 -11.31 15.82
N PHE A 66 -25.39 -11.21 16.38
CA PHE A 66 -24.56 -10.02 16.33
C PHE A 66 -23.90 -9.86 14.96
N ALA A 67 -24.62 -9.21 14.05
CA ALA A 67 -24.22 -9.02 12.66
C ALA A 67 -22.80 -8.47 12.44
N PRO A 68 -22.28 -7.50 13.23
CA PRO A 68 -20.94 -6.97 13.02
C PRO A 68 -19.82 -8.02 13.15
N ALA A 69 -20.00 -9.07 13.98
CA ALA A 69 -18.99 -10.12 14.10
C ALA A 69 -18.74 -10.85 12.77
N HIS A 70 -19.81 -11.15 12.02
CA HIS A 70 -19.71 -11.76 10.70
C HIS A 70 -19.09 -10.79 9.67
N ALA A 71 -19.39 -9.49 9.78
CA ALA A 71 -18.78 -8.48 8.92
C ALA A 71 -17.24 -8.41 9.14
N GLY A 72 -16.79 -8.40 10.39
CA GLY A 72 -15.36 -8.46 10.75
C GLY A 72 -14.68 -9.76 10.32
N ALA A 73 -15.36 -10.90 10.51
CA ALA A 73 -14.88 -12.21 10.08
C ALA A 73 -14.68 -12.26 8.56
N ALA A 74 -15.62 -11.73 7.77
CA ALA A 74 -15.50 -11.68 6.31
C ALA A 74 -14.23 -10.95 5.84
N ILE A 75 -13.93 -9.79 6.45
CA ILE A 75 -12.72 -9.02 6.15
C ILE A 75 -11.48 -9.86 6.47
N THR A 76 -11.47 -10.49 7.63
CA THR A 76 -10.33 -11.31 8.11
C THR A 76 -10.06 -12.48 7.16
N VAL A 77 -11.11 -13.18 6.72
CA VAL A 77 -11.02 -14.30 5.78
C VAL A 77 -10.48 -13.85 4.43
N ALA A 78 -10.98 -12.71 3.92
CA ALA A 78 -10.55 -12.18 2.63
C ALA A 78 -9.04 -11.83 2.63
N ILE A 79 -8.56 -11.18 3.70
CA ILE A 79 -7.16 -10.78 3.84
C ILE A 79 -6.25 -11.99 4.03
N LYS A 80 -6.55 -12.87 5.00
CA LYS A 80 -5.70 -14.03 5.31
C LYS A 80 -5.47 -14.94 4.11
N GLY A 81 -6.51 -15.20 3.30
CA GLY A 81 -6.37 -16.08 2.14
C GLY A 81 -5.46 -15.55 1.03
N GLY A 82 -5.05 -14.27 1.07
CA GLY A 82 -4.16 -13.67 0.08
C GLY A 82 -2.69 -13.63 0.48
N ASP A 83 -2.39 -13.87 1.75
CA ASP A 83 -1.03 -13.80 2.29
C ASP A 83 -0.28 -15.11 1.96
N PRO A 84 0.94 -15.05 1.38
CA PRO A 84 1.76 -16.22 1.07
C PRO A 84 1.95 -17.17 2.26
N LEU A 85 2.00 -16.65 3.50
CA LEU A 85 2.11 -17.46 4.72
C LEU A 85 0.91 -18.39 4.93
N TYR A 86 -0.24 -18.08 4.33
CA TYR A 86 -1.50 -18.80 4.49
C TYR A 86 -1.95 -19.50 3.19
N GLN A 87 -1.16 -19.42 2.10
CA GLN A 87 -1.44 -20.12 0.84
C GLN A 87 -1.48 -21.65 0.98
N SER A 88 -0.89 -22.21 2.04
CA SER A 88 -0.97 -23.64 2.36
C SER A 88 -2.28 -24.08 3.02
N TYR A 89 -3.22 -23.15 3.26
CA TYR A 89 -4.49 -23.44 3.94
C TYR A 89 -5.44 -24.23 3.02
N LYS A 90 -5.79 -25.46 3.44
CA LYS A 90 -6.69 -26.39 2.72
C LYS A 90 -8.18 -26.14 3.00
N GLY A 91 -8.58 -24.89 3.17
CA GLY A 91 -9.98 -24.52 3.41
C GLY A 91 -10.80 -24.32 2.13
N PRO A 92 -12.07 -23.91 2.27
CA PRO A 92 -12.87 -23.42 1.15
C PRO A 92 -12.17 -22.24 0.46
N ASP A 93 -12.45 -22.05 -0.83
CA ASP A 93 -12.02 -20.86 -1.56
C ASP A 93 -12.32 -19.60 -0.74
N ARG A 94 -11.30 -18.74 -0.56
CA ARG A 94 -11.41 -17.57 0.32
C ARG A 94 -12.52 -16.60 -0.11
N ASN A 95 -12.80 -16.50 -1.42
CA ASN A 95 -13.87 -15.68 -1.94
C ASN A 95 -15.21 -16.22 -1.49
N VAL A 96 -15.40 -17.55 -1.56
CA VAL A 96 -16.61 -18.22 -1.10
C VAL A 96 -16.79 -18.00 0.40
N ALA A 97 -15.76 -18.25 1.20
CA ALA A 97 -15.84 -18.12 2.65
C ALA A 97 -16.11 -16.69 3.12
N ALA A 98 -15.44 -15.68 2.54
CA ALA A 98 -15.69 -14.28 2.87
C ALA A 98 -17.12 -13.84 2.49
N ASN A 99 -17.61 -14.27 1.32
CA ASN A 99 -18.96 -13.95 0.87
C ASN A 99 -20.06 -14.64 1.70
N GLU A 100 -19.81 -15.86 2.21
CA GLU A 100 -20.73 -16.49 3.17
C GLU A 100 -20.87 -15.68 4.47
N GLU A 101 -19.75 -15.18 5.00
CA GLU A 101 -19.77 -14.33 6.19
C GLU A 101 -20.46 -12.98 5.92
N LEU A 102 -20.24 -12.35 4.76
CA LEU A 102 -20.99 -11.14 4.36
C LEU A 102 -22.50 -11.42 4.24
N LYS A 103 -22.89 -12.58 3.70
CA LYS A 103 -24.30 -12.99 3.60
C LYS A 103 -24.93 -13.15 4.97
N LYS A 104 -24.21 -13.73 5.94
CA LYS A 104 -24.66 -13.83 7.34
C LYS A 104 -24.78 -12.45 7.96
N ALA A 105 -23.77 -11.59 7.81
CA ALA A 105 -23.78 -10.22 8.31
C ALA A 105 -25.02 -9.46 7.81
N LYS A 106 -25.25 -9.43 6.49
CA LYS A 106 -26.42 -8.78 5.86
C LYS A 106 -27.75 -9.31 6.41
N LYS A 107 -27.88 -10.64 6.53
CA LYS A 107 -29.12 -11.29 7.00
C LYS A 107 -29.42 -10.94 8.46
N LEU A 108 -28.38 -10.80 9.28
CA LEU A 108 -28.51 -10.54 10.71
C LEU A 108 -28.59 -9.05 11.04
N SER A 109 -28.19 -8.16 10.14
CA SER A 109 -28.28 -6.70 10.33
C SER A 109 -29.73 -6.26 10.54
N LYS A 110 -29.99 -5.60 11.67
CA LYS A 110 -31.34 -5.12 12.03
C LYS A 110 -31.43 -3.61 12.15
N THR A 111 -30.30 -2.94 12.37
CA THR A 111 -30.26 -1.48 12.49
C THR A 111 -29.53 -0.83 11.30
N PRO A 112 -29.71 0.48 11.08
CA PRO A 112 -28.90 1.23 10.12
C PRO A 112 -27.39 1.10 10.39
N GLU A 113 -26.97 1.02 11.64
CA GLU A 113 -25.56 0.86 12.06
C GLU A 113 -25.02 -0.53 11.68
N ASP A 114 -25.80 -1.59 11.90
CA ASP A 114 -25.43 -2.94 11.46
C ASP A 114 -25.29 -3.00 9.94
N LEU A 115 -26.23 -2.40 9.22
CA LEU A 115 -26.19 -2.33 7.76
C LEU A 115 -25.00 -1.50 7.29
N PHE A 116 -24.68 -0.40 7.97
CA PHE A 116 -23.52 0.43 7.65
C PHE A 116 -22.22 -0.36 7.84
N ALA A 117 -22.07 -1.06 8.96
CA ALA A 117 -20.91 -1.93 9.20
C ALA A 117 -20.79 -3.04 8.14
N TYR A 118 -21.91 -3.67 7.77
CA TYR A 118 -21.94 -4.62 6.65
C TYR A 118 -21.49 -3.97 5.34
N ARG A 119 -21.99 -2.78 5.00
CA ARG A 119 -21.64 -2.10 3.74
C ARG A 119 -20.14 -1.83 3.66
N LEU A 120 -19.54 -1.29 4.72
CA LEU A 120 -18.11 -1.02 4.77
C LEU A 120 -17.27 -2.30 4.78
N ALA A 121 -17.73 -3.36 5.43
CA ALA A 121 -17.07 -4.66 5.35
C ALA A 121 -17.08 -5.22 3.91
N SER A 122 -18.20 -5.12 3.20
CA SER A 122 -18.27 -5.51 1.79
C SER A 122 -17.32 -4.70 0.91
N MET A 123 -17.24 -3.37 1.10
CA MET A 123 -16.28 -2.53 0.37
C MET A 123 -14.84 -3.01 0.58
N ARG A 124 -14.47 -3.30 1.83
CA ARG A 124 -13.13 -3.81 2.18
C ARG A 124 -12.87 -5.18 1.58
N VAL A 125 -13.83 -6.10 1.67
CA VAL A 125 -13.71 -7.45 1.09
C VAL A 125 -13.57 -7.39 -0.43
N ALA A 126 -14.42 -6.62 -1.12
CA ALA A 126 -14.34 -6.45 -2.58
C ALA A 126 -13.00 -5.85 -3.01
N THR A 127 -12.50 -4.84 -2.29
CA THR A 127 -11.20 -4.20 -2.55
C THR A 127 -10.02 -5.19 -2.40
N VAL A 128 -10.10 -6.12 -1.44
CA VAL A 128 -9.07 -7.13 -1.19
C VAL A 128 -9.14 -8.28 -2.21
N LEU A 129 -10.34 -8.77 -2.52
CA LEU A 129 -10.53 -9.93 -3.38
C LEU A 129 -10.42 -9.58 -4.87
N LYS A 130 -10.78 -8.34 -5.25
CA LYS A 130 -10.74 -7.82 -6.63
C LYS A 130 -11.37 -8.78 -7.64
N GLY A 131 -12.58 -9.26 -7.33
CA GLY A 131 -13.40 -10.06 -8.24
C GLY A 131 -13.83 -9.29 -9.50
N GLU A 132 -14.67 -9.91 -10.32
CA GLU A 132 -15.32 -9.22 -11.44
C GLU A 132 -16.11 -8.01 -10.92
N ASP A 133 -16.03 -6.89 -11.64
CA ASP A 133 -16.72 -5.62 -11.31
C ASP A 133 -16.53 -5.12 -9.87
N TRP A 134 -15.41 -5.48 -9.23
CA TRP A 134 -15.20 -5.22 -7.80
C TRP A 134 -15.26 -3.73 -7.45
N LEU A 135 -14.86 -2.85 -8.37
CA LEU A 135 -14.87 -1.41 -8.12
C LEU A 135 -16.31 -0.87 -8.20
N GLU A 136 -17.10 -1.33 -9.18
CA GLU A 136 -18.53 -1.04 -9.26
C GLU A 136 -19.24 -1.50 -7.99
N ASP A 137 -18.96 -2.72 -7.51
CA ASP A 137 -19.49 -3.24 -6.25
C ASP A 137 -19.17 -2.34 -5.05
N VAL A 138 -17.91 -1.88 -4.94
CA VAL A 138 -17.52 -0.93 -3.88
C VAL A 138 -18.31 0.37 -4.00
N GLN A 139 -18.46 0.93 -5.21
CA GLN A 139 -19.22 2.15 -5.46
C GLN A 139 -20.71 1.99 -5.08
N GLU A 140 -21.32 0.85 -5.37
CA GLU A 140 -22.70 0.57 -4.99
C GLU A 140 -22.86 0.51 -3.47
N HIS A 141 -21.93 -0.16 -2.78
CA HIS A 141 -21.92 -0.26 -1.33
C HIS A 141 -21.68 1.10 -0.65
N HIS A 142 -20.78 1.92 -1.19
CA HIS A 142 -20.54 3.29 -0.75
C HIS A 142 -21.81 4.15 -0.86
N LYS A 143 -22.45 4.16 -2.04
CA LYS A 143 -23.71 4.86 -2.28
C LYS A 143 -24.83 4.38 -1.35
N ALA A 144 -24.90 3.07 -1.10
CA ALA A 144 -25.87 2.51 -0.17
C ALA A 144 -25.61 2.94 1.29
N ALA A 145 -24.36 3.01 1.72
CA ALA A 145 -23.98 3.47 3.05
C ALA A 145 -24.40 4.93 3.30
N TRP A 146 -24.22 5.80 2.29
CA TRP A 146 -24.63 7.21 2.37
C TRP A 146 -26.15 7.45 2.40
N LYS A 147 -26.97 6.45 2.02
CA LYS A 147 -28.43 6.52 2.14
C LYS A 147 -28.96 6.13 3.52
N LEU A 148 -28.14 5.50 4.36
CA LEU A 148 -28.54 5.06 5.69
C LEU A 148 -28.64 6.24 6.66
N LYS A 149 -29.69 6.23 7.48
CA LYS A 149 -29.86 7.17 8.61
C LYS A 149 -29.19 6.57 9.84
N VAL A 150 -27.87 6.73 9.90
CA VAL A 150 -27.01 6.19 10.97
C VAL A 150 -26.89 7.18 12.12
N ASP A 151 -27.00 6.69 13.34
CA ASP A 151 -26.52 7.41 14.53
C ASP A 151 -25.03 7.07 14.76
N GLU A 152 -24.15 8.03 14.49
CA GLU A 152 -22.70 7.86 14.58
C GLU A 152 -22.24 7.46 16.00
N GLY A 153 -22.97 7.86 17.04
CA GLY A 153 -22.65 7.49 18.42
C GLY A 153 -22.83 5.99 18.70
N ASN A 154 -23.60 5.29 17.87
CA ASN A 154 -23.82 3.85 17.99
C ASN A 154 -22.85 3.00 17.15
N LEU A 155 -22.04 3.63 16.27
CA LEU A 155 -21.02 2.95 15.49
C LEU A 155 -19.86 2.51 16.38
N ILE A 156 -19.71 1.19 16.56
CA ILE A 156 -18.73 0.61 17.48
C ILE A 156 -17.28 0.93 17.08
N PHE A 157 -16.96 0.76 15.79
CA PHE A 157 -15.59 0.88 15.28
C PHE A 157 -15.41 2.05 14.30
N TYR A 158 -16.36 2.22 13.38
CA TYR A 158 -16.22 3.20 12.29
C TYR A 158 -16.36 4.65 12.78
N GLN A 159 -17.10 4.89 13.87
CA GLN A 159 -17.22 6.17 14.61
C GLN A 159 -17.71 7.40 13.83
N GLY A 160 -17.90 7.31 12.53
CA GLY A 160 -18.41 8.39 11.70
C GLY A 160 -18.73 7.92 10.28
N ARG A 161 -19.62 8.61 9.59
CA ARG A 161 -20.07 8.24 8.23
C ARG A 161 -19.01 8.51 7.16
N GLU A 162 -18.08 9.43 7.41
CA GLU A 162 -16.93 9.73 6.57
C GLU A 162 -16.01 8.52 6.36
N SER A 163 -16.08 7.53 7.26
CA SER A 163 -15.42 6.23 7.07
C SER A 163 -15.77 5.56 5.72
N ALA A 164 -16.98 5.77 5.19
CA ALA A 164 -17.35 5.29 3.87
C ALA A 164 -16.47 5.91 2.77
N ASP A 165 -16.23 7.23 2.83
CA ASP A 165 -15.37 7.93 1.87
C ASP A 165 -13.91 7.50 2.00
N TYR A 166 -13.44 7.22 3.22
CA TYR A 166 -12.09 6.66 3.44
C TYR A 166 -11.91 5.33 2.71
N PHE A 167 -12.82 4.37 2.89
CA PHE A 167 -12.71 3.08 2.21
C PHE A 167 -12.96 3.17 0.70
N MET A 168 -13.76 4.14 0.24
CA MET A 168 -13.89 4.43 -1.19
C MET A 168 -12.58 4.98 -1.77
N GLY A 169 -11.91 5.87 -1.05
CA GLY A 169 -10.59 6.39 -1.42
C GLY A 169 -9.54 5.29 -1.50
N ALA A 170 -9.54 4.36 -0.54
CA ALA A 170 -8.67 3.19 -0.56
C ALA A 170 -8.95 2.30 -1.78
N ALA A 171 -10.22 2.04 -2.10
CA ALA A 171 -10.59 1.28 -3.29
C ALA A 171 -10.15 1.97 -4.60
N TYR A 172 -10.38 3.28 -4.74
CA TYR A 172 -9.89 4.01 -5.91
C TYR A 172 -8.37 4.01 -6.02
N LEU A 173 -7.65 4.06 -4.90
CA LEU A 173 -6.19 3.93 -4.89
C LEU A 173 -5.75 2.58 -5.44
N GLU A 174 -6.38 1.49 -4.99
CA GLU A 174 -6.15 0.13 -5.49
C GLU A 174 -6.52 -0.03 -6.97
N ALA A 175 -7.52 0.71 -7.45
CA ALA A 175 -7.92 0.79 -8.85
C ALA A 175 -7.03 1.71 -9.70
N ARG A 176 -6.02 2.36 -9.11
CA ARG A 176 -5.14 3.35 -9.76
C ARG A 176 -5.87 4.59 -10.29
N GLU A 177 -7.03 4.87 -9.72
CA GLU A 177 -7.88 6.03 -9.99
C GLU A 177 -7.47 7.19 -9.07
N PHE A 178 -6.21 7.64 -9.16
CA PHE A 178 -5.59 8.51 -8.15
C PHE A 178 -6.35 9.81 -7.90
N GLN A 179 -6.95 10.39 -8.94
CA GLN A 179 -7.78 11.59 -8.80
C GLN A 179 -9.02 11.31 -7.95
N LYS A 180 -9.76 10.23 -8.25
CA LYS A 180 -10.95 9.84 -7.47
C LYS A 180 -10.58 9.45 -6.04
N ALA A 181 -9.42 8.81 -5.86
CA ALA A 181 -8.88 8.46 -4.54
C ALA A 181 -8.61 9.73 -3.71
N ARG A 182 -7.87 10.69 -4.29
CA ARG A 182 -7.59 12.00 -3.68
C ARG A 182 -8.86 12.74 -3.29
N ASP A 183 -9.85 12.78 -4.18
CA ASP A 183 -11.12 13.47 -3.93
C ASP A 183 -11.93 12.80 -2.80
N SER A 184 -11.88 11.47 -2.71
CA SER A 184 -12.52 10.71 -1.63
C SER A 184 -11.85 10.97 -0.28
N PHE A 185 -10.52 10.95 -0.20
CA PHE A 185 -9.81 11.31 1.03
C PHE A 185 -10.01 12.78 1.41
N SER A 186 -10.08 13.68 0.43
CA SER A 186 -10.41 15.10 0.65
C SER A 186 -11.81 15.25 1.24
N SER A 187 -12.78 14.43 0.80
CA SER A 187 -14.15 14.44 1.35
C SER A 187 -14.18 14.10 2.84
N VAL A 188 -13.31 13.18 3.30
CA VAL A 188 -13.14 12.88 4.72
C VAL A 188 -12.60 14.10 5.48
N LEU A 189 -11.54 14.73 4.96
CA LEU A 189 -10.89 15.89 5.60
C LEU A 189 -11.80 17.12 5.66
N ASN A 190 -12.77 17.22 4.74
CA ASN A 190 -13.76 18.30 4.70
C ASN A 190 -15.05 17.96 5.48
N SER A 191 -15.07 16.83 6.20
CA SER A 191 -16.23 16.46 7.00
C SER A 191 -16.39 17.39 8.22
N LYS A 192 -17.59 17.47 8.78
CA LYS A 192 -17.92 18.49 9.81
C LYS A 192 -17.22 18.27 11.16
N LYS A 193 -16.75 17.05 11.42
CA LYS A 193 -16.20 16.66 12.72
C LYS A 193 -14.93 15.87 12.49
N ASP A 194 -13.84 16.32 13.11
CA ASP A 194 -12.62 15.53 13.18
C ASP A 194 -12.91 14.22 13.92
N GLY A 195 -12.54 13.12 13.27
CA GLY A 195 -12.83 11.76 13.71
C GLY A 195 -11.70 10.80 13.38
N ARG A 196 -11.90 9.52 13.73
CA ARG A 196 -10.91 8.43 13.58
C ARG A 196 -10.20 8.40 12.22
N TRP A 197 -10.90 8.76 11.15
CA TRP A 197 -10.42 8.62 9.77
C TRP A 197 -9.70 9.86 9.22
N HIS A 198 -9.67 10.99 9.93
CA HIS A 198 -9.00 12.20 9.44
C HIS A 198 -7.48 12.03 9.32
N GLY A 199 -6.83 11.51 10.37
CA GLY A 199 -5.39 11.24 10.35
C GLY A 199 -4.96 10.26 9.23
N PRO A 200 -5.60 9.07 9.11
CA PRO A 200 -5.36 8.16 7.99
C PRO A 200 -5.64 8.80 6.62
N SER A 201 -6.70 9.59 6.50
CA SER A 201 -7.07 10.25 5.24
C SER A 201 -6.12 11.36 4.85
N ASP A 202 -5.56 12.12 5.80
CA ASP A 202 -4.55 13.15 5.53
C ASP A 202 -3.30 12.52 4.91
N LYS A 203 -2.81 11.42 5.51
CA LYS A 203 -1.68 10.65 4.96
C LYS A 203 -1.98 10.13 3.56
N ALA A 204 -3.16 9.53 3.37
CA ALA A 204 -3.57 8.97 2.08
C ALA A 204 -3.81 10.06 1.03
N TRP A 205 -4.36 11.21 1.42
CA TRP A 205 -4.56 12.38 0.56
C TRP A 205 -3.23 12.94 0.10
N LYS A 206 -2.25 13.16 1.01
CA LYS A 206 -0.90 13.62 0.63
C LYS A 206 -0.23 12.67 -0.35
N ARG A 207 -0.33 11.36 -0.09
CA ARG A 207 0.19 10.31 -0.99
C ARG A 207 -0.48 10.37 -2.36
N THR A 208 -1.80 10.42 -2.42
CA THR A 208 -2.55 10.46 -3.68
C THR A 208 -2.42 11.78 -4.43
N ASP A 209 -2.28 12.91 -3.74
CA ASP A 209 -1.96 14.19 -4.35
C ASP A 209 -0.59 14.18 -5.01
N LYS A 210 0.43 13.66 -4.32
CA LYS A 210 1.76 13.45 -4.91
C LYS A 210 1.68 12.57 -6.16
N MET A 211 0.88 11.49 -6.13
CA MET A 211 0.66 10.63 -7.30
C MET A 211 -0.04 11.35 -8.44
N VAL A 212 -1.12 12.11 -8.18
CA VAL A 212 -1.84 12.89 -9.20
C VAL A 212 -0.90 13.91 -9.86
N ARG A 213 -0.10 14.61 -9.06
CA ARG A 213 0.94 15.52 -9.58
C ARG A 213 1.99 14.76 -10.39
N ALA A 214 2.45 13.61 -9.90
CA ALA A 214 3.43 12.79 -10.61
C ALA A 214 2.92 12.32 -11.97
N ILE A 215 1.69 11.78 -12.06
CA ILE A 215 1.15 11.24 -13.31
C ILE A 215 0.64 12.30 -14.28
N SER A 216 0.43 13.53 -13.83
CA SER A 216 0.08 14.65 -14.69
C SER A 216 1.29 15.00 -15.56
N GLY A 217 1.33 14.51 -16.80
CA GLY A 217 2.40 14.82 -17.76
C GLY A 217 3.45 13.73 -17.96
N ILE A 218 3.24 12.51 -17.45
CA ILE A 218 4.02 11.34 -17.88
C ILE A 218 3.38 10.66 -19.10
N THR A 219 4.21 10.00 -19.89
CA THR A 219 3.85 9.27 -21.11
C THR A 219 3.74 7.76 -20.90
N LEU A 220 4.33 7.22 -19.83
CA LEU A 220 4.44 5.79 -19.52
C LEU A 220 3.12 5.04 -19.20
N GLY A 221 1.95 5.65 -19.40
CA GLY A 221 0.65 4.99 -19.25
C GLY A 221 0.50 4.21 -17.93
N ASP A 222 0.11 2.93 -18.02
CA ASP A 222 -0.13 2.08 -16.85
C ASP A 222 1.14 1.61 -16.14
N VAL A 223 2.29 1.53 -16.84
CA VAL A 223 3.59 1.25 -16.20
C VAL A 223 3.94 2.39 -15.25
N GLY A 224 3.78 3.64 -15.72
CA GLY A 224 3.98 4.84 -14.90
C GLY A 224 3.08 4.87 -13.67
N LYS A 225 1.79 4.52 -13.81
CA LYS A 225 0.88 4.39 -12.66
C LYS A 225 1.30 3.27 -11.69
N THR A 226 1.79 2.15 -12.21
CA THR A 226 2.27 1.03 -11.38
C THR A 226 3.50 1.45 -10.57
N ILE A 227 4.44 2.13 -11.21
CA ILE A 227 5.63 2.65 -10.54
C ILE A 227 5.24 3.69 -9.49
N ALA A 228 4.35 4.64 -9.82
CA ALA A 228 3.87 5.68 -8.89
C ALA A 228 3.30 5.11 -7.58
N LEU A 229 2.69 3.92 -7.63
CA LEU A 229 2.12 3.23 -6.47
C LEU A 229 3.16 2.62 -5.53
N ARG A 230 4.37 2.33 -6.01
CA ARG A 230 5.37 1.61 -5.20
C ARG A 230 5.86 2.46 -4.04
N ASP A 231 5.85 1.87 -2.85
CA ASP A 231 6.48 2.46 -1.66
C ASP A 231 8.01 2.52 -1.82
N THR A 232 8.58 1.61 -2.63
CA THR A 232 10.00 1.58 -2.98
C THR A 232 10.18 1.29 -4.47
N VAL A 233 10.91 2.14 -5.18
CA VAL A 233 11.25 1.97 -6.60
C VAL A 233 12.48 1.08 -6.72
N SER A 234 12.38 0.03 -7.52
CA SER A 234 13.53 -0.83 -7.81
C SER A 234 14.50 -0.16 -8.81
N ARG A 235 15.74 -0.65 -8.87
CA ARG A 235 16.74 -0.17 -9.83
C ARG A 235 16.28 -0.37 -11.29
N ALA A 236 15.56 -1.45 -11.58
CA ALA A 236 14.96 -1.68 -12.90
C ALA A 236 13.83 -0.70 -13.22
N ASP A 237 12.95 -0.41 -12.25
CA ASP A 237 11.90 0.60 -12.43
C ASP A 237 12.49 1.99 -12.70
N MET A 238 13.56 2.36 -11.98
CA MET A 238 14.26 3.61 -12.21
C MET A 238 14.89 3.68 -13.60
N ALA A 239 15.45 2.57 -14.09
CA ALA A 239 15.95 2.49 -15.46
C ALA A 239 14.84 2.71 -16.48
N ALA A 240 13.67 2.09 -16.29
CA ALA A 240 12.50 2.33 -17.13
C ALA A 240 12.07 3.80 -17.10
N LEU A 241 12.00 4.44 -15.92
CA LEU A 241 11.67 5.87 -15.86
C LEU A 241 12.71 6.75 -16.60
N LEU A 242 14.01 6.49 -16.44
CA LEU A 242 15.05 7.31 -17.07
C LEU A 242 15.12 7.10 -18.59
N ILE A 243 14.98 5.86 -19.07
CA ILE A 243 15.07 5.53 -20.49
C ILE A 243 13.76 5.80 -21.20
N ASP A 244 12.61 5.44 -20.61
CA ASP A 244 11.34 5.54 -21.31
C ASP A 244 10.57 6.82 -21.07
N GLU A 245 10.67 7.43 -19.88
CA GLU A 245 9.99 8.71 -19.61
C GLU A 245 10.89 9.92 -19.88
N LEU A 246 12.13 9.87 -19.39
CA LEU A 246 13.09 10.96 -19.59
C LEU A 246 13.81 10.88 -20.94
N LYS A 247 13.92 9.68 -21.54
CA LYS A 247 14.64 9.45 -22.81
C LYS A 247 16.12 9.85 -22.73
N VAL A 248 16.80 9.54 -21.62
CA VAL A 248 18.21 9.94 -21.42
C VAL A 248 19.15 9.42 -22.51
N ASP A 249 18.87 8.24 -23.06
CA ASP A 249 19.57 7.65 -24.21
C ASP A 249 19.57 8.59 -25.41
N LYS A 250 18.41 9.19 -25.72
CA LYS A 250 18.25 10.14 -26.82
C LYS A 250 18.83 11.50 -26.49
N LEU A 251 18.63 11.97 -25.26
CA LEU A 251 19.09 13.29 -24.83
C LEU A 251 20.62 13.39 -24.78
N PHE A 252 21.31 12.29 -24.52
CA PHE A 252 22.77 12.23 -24.50
C PHE A 252 23.39 12.14 -25.91
N MET A 253 22.61 11.83 -26.94
CA MET A 253 23.10 11.76 -28.31
C MET A 253 23.72 13.10 -28.73
N GLY A 254 24.99 13.06 -29.18
CA GLY A 254 25.72 14.25 -29.65
C GLY A 254 26.22 15.19 -28.55
N ARG A 255 25.87 14.98 -27.27
CA ARG A 255 26.37 15.78 -26.13
C ARG A 255 27.48 15.08 -25.36
N ILE A 256 27.45 13.75 -25.32
CA ILE A 256 28.54 12.95 -24.79
C ILE A 256 29.30 12.35 -25.98
N PRO A 257 30.65 12.39 -26.02
CA PRO A 257 31.44 11.67 -27.01
C PRO A 257 31.41 10.16 -26.71
N VAL A 258 30.21 9.58 -26.63
CA VAL A 258 30.01 8.14 -26.61
C VAL A 258 29.57 7.80 -28.02
N LYS A 259 30.51 7.34 -28.85
CA LYS A 259 30.10 6.33 -29.83
C LYS A 259 29.37 5.27 -29.00
N PRO A 260 28.10 4.93 -29.27
CA PRO A 260 27.45 3.85 -28.55
C PRO A 260 28.29 2.61 -28.81
N LYS A 261 29.21 2.32 -27.90
CA LYS A 261 29.75 0.98 -27.78
C LYS A 261 28.52 0.22 -27.36
N GLU A 262 28.06 -0.70 -28.21
CA GLU A 262 27.18 -1.79 -27.80
C GLU A 262 27.52 -2.11 -26.34
N ALA A 263 26.53 -2.13 -25.45
CA ALA A 263 26.75 -2.42 -24.04
C ALA A 263 27.57 -3.71 -23.98
N ARG A 264 28.90 -3.59 -23.84
CA ARG A 264 29.83 -4.72 -24.04
C ARG A 264 29.64 -5.77 -22.95
N PHE A 265 28.84 -5.44 -21.94
CA PHE A 265 28.57 -6.23 -20.77
C PHE A 265 27.16 -5.91 -20.27
N VAL A 266 26.25 -6.87 -20.44
CA VAL A 266 24.97 -6.90 -19.73
C VAL A 266 25.14 -7.88 -18.57
N PRO A 267 25.03 -7.43 -17.31
CA PRO A 267 25.10 -8.31 -16.15
C PRO A 267 24.08 -9.45 -16.24
N HIS A 268 24.45 -10.65 -15.81
CA HIS A 268 23.61 -11.85 -15.96
C HIS A 268 22.26 -11.73 -15.23
N ASP A 269 22.24 -11.07 -14.08
CA ASP A 269 21.04 -10.81 -13.26
C ASP A 269 20.02 -9.89 -13.96
N VAL A 270 20.43 -9.13 -14.98
CA VAL A 270 19.54 -8.27 -15.77
C VAL A 270 18.72 -9.08 -16.78
N LEU A 271 19.19 -10.27 -17.19
CA LEU A 271 18.55 -11.04 -18.27
C LEU A 271 17.12 -11.48 -17.95
N ALA A 272 16.80 -11.68 -16.67
CA ALA A 272 15.47 -12.05 -16.21
C ALA A 272 14.56 -10.85 -15.91
N SER A 273 15.09 -9.63 -15.96
CA SER A 273 14.33 -8.41 -15.68
C SER A 273 13.32 -8.12 -16.80
N PRO A 274 12.08 -7.71 -16.48
CA PRO A 274 11.14 -7.21 -17.48
C PRO A 274 11.62 -5.94 -18.17
N PHE A 275 12.54 -5.19 -17.54
CA PHE A 275 13.13 -3.95 -18.06
C PHE A 275 14.58 -4.15 -18.53
N LYS A 276 14.89 -5.32 -19.10
CA LYS A 276 16.24 -5.69 -19.51
C LYS A 276 16.86 -4.68 -20.49
N GLU A 277 16.10 -4.21 -21.47
CA GLU A 277 16.61 -3.34 -22.54
C GLU A 277 16.87 -1.92 -22.00
N GLU A 278 16.01 -1.43 -21.11
CA GLU A 278 16.14 -0.15 -20.42
C GLU A 278 17.35 -0.18 -19.47
N VAL A 279 17.48 -1.24 -18.66
CA VAL A 279 18.65 -1.42 -17.79
C VAL A 279 19.94 -1.51 -18.61
N SER A 280 19.95 -2.29 -19.69
CA SER A 280 21.13 -2.42 -20.56
C SER A 280 21.54 -1.08 -21.18
N SER A 281 20.55 -0.30 -21.62
CA SER A 281 20.76 1.05 -22.15
C SER A 281 21.34 1.98 -21.08
N LEU A 282 20.74 2.01 -19.88
CA LEU A 282 21.21 2.85 -18.77
C LEU A 282 22.65 2.52 -18.35
N ILE A 283 23.01 1.23 -18.29
CA ILE A 283 24.37 0.78 -18.01
C ILE A 283 25.34 1.31 -19.07
N GLY A 284 24.95 1.26 -20.35
CA GLY A 284 25.75 1.80 -21.45
C GLY A 284 26.00 3.31 -21.36
N LEU A 285 25.10 4.06 -20.72
CA LEU A 285 25.24 5.50 -20.48
C LEU A 285 26.08 5.85 -19.24
N GLY A 286 26.39 4.85 -18.38
CA GLY A 286 27.21 5.02 -17.18
C GLY A 286 26.66 6.09 -16.24
N VAL A 287 25.36 6.03 -15.92
CA VAL A 287 24.72 7.00 -15.01
C VAL A 287 25.12 6.70 -13.57
N ARG A 288 25.81 7.66 -12.92
CA ARG A 288 26.33 7.50 -11.55
C ARG A 288 25.21 7.14 -10.56
N GLY A 289 25.51 6.28 -9.59
CA GLY A 289 24.55 5.81 -8.58
C GLY A 289 23.68 4.63 -9.06
N LEU A 290 23.55 4.44 -10.37
CA LEU A 290 22.82 3.31 -10.98
C LEU A 290 23.76 2.40 -11.78
N GLU A 291 25.06 2.43 -11.47
CA GLU A 291 26.05 1.56 -12.10
C GLU A 291 25.99 0.14 -11.49
N PRO A 292 26.34 -0.91 -12.26
CA PRO A 292 26.61 -2.22 -11.69
C PRO A 292 27.79 -2.15 -10.72
N SER A 293 27.72 -2.92 -9.63
CA SER A 293 28.79 -3.01 -8.63
C SER A 293 29.42 -4.39 -8.62
N TYR A 294 30.71 -4.47 -8.31
CA TYR A 294 31.41 -5.74 -8.20
C TYR A 294 30.92 -6.50 -6.98
N ASP A 295 30.46 -7.73 -7.19
CA ASP A 295 30.02 -8.63 -6.14
C ASP A 295 31.08 -9.72 -5.91
N GLU A 296 31.66 -9.73 -4.71
CA GLU A 296 32.76 -10.65 -4.38
C GLU A 296 32.33 -12.13 -4.42
N THR A 297 31.06 -12.41 -4.13
CA THR A 297 30.52 -13.77 -4.07
C THR A 297 30.44 -14.38 -5.47
N THR A 298 29.89 -13.63 -6.42
CA THR A 298 29.72 -14.06 -7.81
C THR A 298 30.93 -13.74 -8.70
N ARG A 299 31.87 -12.94 -8.20
CA ARG A 299 33.06 -12.43 -8.90
C ARG A 299 32.71 -11.72 -10.21
N ALA A 300 31.56 -11.07 -10.25
CA ALA A 300 31.03 -10.37 -11.42
C ALA A 300 30.46 -9.01 -11.02
N ASN A 301 30.36 -8.10 -11.98
CA ASN A 301 29.59 -6.89 -11.80
C ASN A 301 28.10 -7.23 -11.93
N ILE A 302 27.32 -6.92 -10.89
CA ILE A 302 25.89 -7.20 -10.77
C ILE A 302 25.13 -5.88 -10.70
N PHE A 303 23.98 -5.80 -11.38
CA PHE A 303 23.14 -4.60 -11.38
C PHE A 303 22.12 -4.56 -10.24
N ARG A 304 21.57 -5.72 -9.87
CA ARG A 304 20.56 -5.95 -8.84
C ARG A 304 19.23 -5.25 -9.16
N PRO A 305 18.52 -5.68 -10.23
CA PRO A 305 17.34 -4.99 -10.75
C PRO A 305 16.22 -4.80 -9.72
N ASP A 306 16.05 -5.74 -8.79
CA ASP A 306 15.00 -5.73 -7.79
C ASP A 306 15.36 -4.94 -6.51
N GLU A 307 16.62 -4.53 -6.34
CA GLU A 307 17.02 -3.76 -5.15
C GLU A 307 16.40 -2.35 -5.19
N PRO A 308 15.96 -1.81 -4.03
CA PRO A 308 15.47 -0.44 -3.95
C PRO A 308 16.55 0.58 -4.29
N VAL A 309 16.19 1.62 -5.03
CA VAL A 309 17.04 2.81 -5.21
C VAL A 309 16.97 3.67 -3.96
N LYS A 310 18.13 3.98 -3.37
CA LYS A 310 18.24 4.91 -2.24
C LYS A 310 18.19 6.36 -2.71
N ARG A 311 17.74 7.25 -1.84
CA ARG A 311 17.67 8.70 -2.14
C ARG A 311 19.02 9.29 -2.52
N LYS A 312 20.13 8.87 -1.90
CA LYS A 312 21.48 9.31 -2.30
C LYS A 312 21.90 8.82 -3.70
N GLU A 313 21.44 7.64 -4.11
CA GLU A 313 21.74 7.06 -5.42
C GLU A 313 20.98 7.81 -6.51
N LEU A 314 19.70 8.13 -6.25
CA LEU A 314 18.93 9.00 -7.14
C LEU A 314 19.55 10.41 -7.24
N ALA A 315 20.03 10.98 -6.14
CA ALA A 315 20.70 12.28 -6.17
C ALA A 315 21.94 12.25 -7.07
N LEU A 316 22.77 11.20 -6.96
CA LEU A 316 23.93 10.98 -7.82
C LEU A 316 23.53 10.86 -9.30
N ALA A 317 22.48 10.09 -9.59
CA ALA A 317 21.99 9.89 -10.95
C ALA A 317 21.48 11.19 -11.58
N LEU A 318 20.67 11.97 -10.85
CA LEU A 318 20.13 13.23 -11.33
C LEU A 318 21.22 14.29 -11.54
N GLU A 319 22.17 14.41 -10.61
CA GLU A 319 23.33 15.31 -10.77
C GLU A 319 24.12 14.97 -12.05
N ASP A 320 24.43 13.70 -12.23
CA ASP A 320 25.20 13.20 -13.37
C ASP A 320 24.47 13.42 -14.70
N ILE A 321 23.15 13.19 -14.73
CA ILE A 321 22.32 13.51 -15.89
C ILE A 321 22.37 15.01 -16.18
N VAL A 322 22.23 15.88 -15.18
CA VAL A 322 22.30 17.34 -15.37
C VAL A 322 23.68 17.75 -15.92
N ILE A 323 24.76 17.20 -15.40
CA ILE A 323 26.12 17.46 -15.90
C ILE A 323 26.23 17.05 -17.37
N LYS A 324 25.83 15.83 -17.72
CA LYS A 324 25.89 15.30 -19.09
C LYS A 324 25.03 16.09 -20.07
N LEU A 325 23.87 16.58 -19.64
CA LEU A 325 22.98 17.37 -20.49
C LEU A 325 23.49 18.79 -20.73
N THR A 326 24.15 19.38 -19.72
CA THR A 326 24.61 20.78 -19.79
C THR A 326 26.07 20.93 -20.22
N GLY A 327 26.86 19.86 -20.13
CA GLY A 327 28.32 19.89 -20.30
C GLY A 327 29.05 20.64 -19.17
N ASN A 328 28.37 20.96 -18.07
CA ASN A 328 28.93 21.78 -17.00
C ASN A 328 29.50 20.93 -15.86
N GLU A 329 30.76 20.52 -16.02
CA GLU A 329 31.51 19.74 -15.02
C GLU A 329 31.66 20.44 -13.66
N LYS A 330 31.50 21.77 -13.60
CA LYS A 330 31.61 22.51 -12.34
C LYS A 330 30.51 22.15 -11.34
N ILE A 331 29.39 21.58 -11.81
CA ILE A 331 28.28 21.17 -10.93
C ILE A 331 28.75 20.14 -9.90
N ALA A 332 29.58 19.16 -10.30
CA ALA A 332 30.07 18.09 -9.42
C ALA A 332 30.93 18.59 -8.24
N SER A 333 31.41 19.84 -8.31
CA SER A 333 32.29 20.47 -7.31
C SER A 333 31.72 21.75 -6.71
N ALA A 334 30.49 22.13 -7.08
CA ALA A 334 29.92 23.44 -6.75
C ALA A 334 29.79 23.72 -5.25
N PHE A 335 29.71 22.67 -4.42
CA PHE A 335 29.55 22.76 -2.97
C PHE A 335 30.76 22.20 -2.19
N LEU A 336 31.90 21.97 -2.85
CA LEU A 336 33.14 21.62 -2.15
C LEU A 336 33.56 22.75 -1.21
N GLY A 337 33.99 22.39 0.00
CA GLY A 337 34.42 23.35 1.01
C GLY A 337 33.28 23.99 1.82
N HIS A 338 32.02 23.57 1.63
CA HIS A 338 30.93 23.93 2.53
C HIS A 338 31.24 23.44 3.97
N GLY A 339 31.31 24.39 4.90
CA GLY A 339 31.67 24.10 6.29
C GLY A 339 30.55 23.47 7.12
N GLN A 340 29.28 23.67 6.73
CA GLN A 340 28.11 23.10 7.40
C GLN A 340 27.07 22.64 6.37
N SER A 341 26.45 21.51 6.67
CA SER A 341 25.33 20.99 5.88
C SER A 341 24.03 21.65 6.31
N PRO A 342 23.15 22.03 5.38
CA PRO A 342 21.78 22.43 5.72
C PRO A 342 20.90 21.24 6.13
N PHE A 343 21.36 20.01 5.87
CA PHE A 343 20.68 18.77 6.24
C PHE A 343 21.35 18.19 7.49
N PRO A 344 20.58 17.95 8.58
CA PRO A 344 21.14 17.47 9.85
C PRO A 344 21.74 16.06 9.76
N ASP A 345 21.34 15.27 8.75
CA ASP A 345 21.69 13.87 8.55
C ASP A 345 22.68 13.64 7.39
N VAL A 346 23.22 14.70 6.79
CA VAL A 346 24.21 14.61 5.70
C VAL A 346 25.48 15.35 6.10
N ALA A 347 26.58 14.63 6.26
CA ALA A 347 27.89 15.25 6.52
C ALA A 347 28.47 15.87 5.22
N PRO A 348 29.06 17.09 5.27
CA PRO A 348 29.74 17.71 4.12
C PRO A 348 30.85 16.85 3.50
N SER A 349 31.45 15.95 4.27
CA SER A 349 32.48 15.01 3.80
C SER A 349 31.93 13.77 3.08
N SER A 350 30.61 13.58 3.01
CA SER A 350 30.01 12.42 2.35
C SER A 350 30.25 12.47 0.84
N SER A 351 30.53 11.33 0.22
CA SER A 351 30.81 11.24 -1.22
C SER A 351 29.64 11.68 -2.11
N TRP A 352 28.42 11.70 -1.57
CA TRP A 352 27.19 12.14 -2.25
C TRP A 352 26.73 13.55 -1.84
N TYR A 353 27.47 14.26 -0.97
CA TYR A 353 27.05 15.56 -0.46
C TYR A 353 26.79 16.59 -1.56
N ASN A 354 27.71 16.73 -2.51
CA ASN A 354 27.55 17.66 -3.64
C ASN A 354 26.32 17.32 -4.49
N ALA A 355 26.08 16.03 -4.75
CA ALA A 355 24.91 15.58 -5.50
C ALA A 355 23.62 15.96 -4.78
N ILE A 356 23.52 15.68 -3.47
CA ILE A 356 22.36 16.07 -2.64
C ILE A 356 22.14 17.58 -2.68
N MET A 357 23.18 18.38 -2.46
CA MET A 357 23.09 19.85 -2.53
C MET A 357 22.65 20.31 -3.92
N SER A 358 23.18 19.69 -4.97
CA SER A 358 22.88 20.02 -6.37
C SER A 358 21.42 19.78 -6.72
N VAL A 359 20.87 18.62 -6.34
CA VAL A 359 19.49 18.25 -6.67
C VAL A 359 18.46 18.98 -5.82
N THR A 360 18.75 19.25 -4.55
CA THR A 360 17.83 19.98 -3.65
C THR A 360 17.78 21.48 -4.00
N THR A 361 18.92 22.12 -4.28
CA THR A 361 18.96 23.54 -4.72
C THR A 361 18.32 23.76 -6.09
N ARG A 362 18.15 22.70 -6.88
CA ARG A 362 17.41 22.70 -8.16
C ARG A 362 15.97 22.20 -8.01
N ASN A 363 15.48 21.94 -6.80
CA ASN A 363 14.14 21.40 -6.55
C ASN A 363 13.85 20.08 -7.29
N LEU A 364 14.88 19.29 -7.62
CA LEU A 364 14.73 17.97 -8.22
C LEU A 364 14.37 16.92 -7.16
N MET A 365 14.80 17.13 -5.91
CA MET A 365 14.43 16.32 -4.75
C MET A 365 14.12 17.23 -3.56
N GLU A 366 13.24 16.78 -2.67
CA GLU A 366 12.76 17.55 -1.51
C GLU A 366 13.15 16.88 -0.19
N THR A 367 13.24 17.65 0.89
CA THR A 367 13.42 17.17 2.27
C THR A 367 12.08 17.07 2.99
N GLU A 368 12.06 16.34 4.10
CA GLU A 368 10.91 16.34 5.01
C GLU A 368 10.84 17.62 5.86
N LEU A 369 9.75 17.78 6.61
CA LEU A 369 9.58 18.90 7.56
C LEU A 369 10.68 18.94 8.64
N SER A 370 11.34 17.81 8.95
CA SER A 370 12.50 17.77 9.86
C SER A 370 13.74 18.44 9.29
N GLY A 371 13.77 18.72 7.98
CA GLY A 371 14.96 19.17 7.25
C GLY A 371 15.92 18.05 6.86
N GLU A 372 15.65 16.80 7.25
CA GLU A 372 16.46 15.64 6.89
C GLU A 372 16.32 15.29 5.39
N PHE A 373 17.44 14.92 4.77
CA PHE A 373 17.44 14.43 3.40
C PHE A 373 17.14 12.92 3.34
N ARG A 374 17.50 12.15 4.36
CA ARG A 374 17.37 10.69 4.49
C ARG A 374 18.09 9.94 3.37
N PRO A 375 19.42 10.02 3.29
CA PRO A 375 20.19 9.51 2.16
C PRO A 375 20.08 7.99 1.96
N ASP A 376 19.80 7.23 3.02
CA ASP A 376 19.69 5.78 2.99
C ASP A 376 18.25 5.24 2.86
N ASP A 377 17.24 6.11 2.93
CA ASP A 377 15.85 5.74 2.68
C ASP A 377 15.66 5.37 1.20
N ALA A 378 14.77 4.43 0.94
CA ALA A 378 14.36 4.09 -0.41
C ALA A 378 13.51 5.22 -1.03
N VAL A 379 13.64 5.40 -2.33
CA VAL A 379 12.83 6.35 -3.10
C VAL A 379 11.47 5.74 -3.38
N ASP A 380 10.40 6.48 -3.10
CA ASP A 380 9.04 6.09 -3.48
C ASP A 380 8.71 6.45 -4.95
N GLY A 381 7.73 5.76 -5.53
CA GLY A 381 7.35 5.90 -6.94
C GLY A 381 7.00 7.31 -7.36
N ALA A 382 6.22 8.00 -6.52
CA ALA A 382 5.76 9.34 -6.81
C ALA A 382 6.92 10.35 -6.71
N GLU A 383 7.88 10.14 -5.81
CA GLU A 383 9.10 10.95 -5.73
C GLU A 383 9.95 10.82 -7.01
N ALA A 384 10.23 9.59 -7.43
CA ALA A 384 11.05 9.32 -8.61
C ALA A 384 10.48 10.01 -9.86
N ILE A 385 9.16 9.86 -10.06
CA ILE A 385 8.46 10.48 -11.20
C ILE A 385 8.48 12.01 -11.10
N MET A 386 8.24 12.58 -9.93
CA MET A 386 8.29 14.03 -9.72
C MET A 386 9.68 14.59 -10.03
N ALA A 387 10.75 13.93 -9.57
CA ALA A 387 12.13 14.34 -9.84
C ALA A 387 12.43 14.39 -11.35
N ILE A 388 12.01 13.34 -12.06
CA ILE A 388 12.16 13.24 -13.52
C ILE A 388 11.34 14.31 -14.24
N ARG A 389 10.10 14.53 -13.81
CA ARG A 389 9.23 15.56 -14.38
C ARG A 389 9.82 16.95 -14.19
N THR A 390 10.28 17.28 -12.99
CA THR A 390 10.91 18.58 -12.70
C THR A 390 12.15 18.77 -13.57
N LEU A 391 12.96 17.72 -13.75
CA LEU A 391 14.12 17.76 -14.63
C LEU A 391 13.72 18.02 -16.10
N LYS A 392 12.71 17.32 -16.64
CA LYS A 392 12.19 17.55 -17.99
C LYS A 392 11.77 19.01 -18.18
N HIS A 393 10.99 19.53 -17.23
CA HIS A 393 10.50 20.90 -17.27
C HIS A 393 11.64 21.93 -17.23
N GLN A 394 12.59 21.79 -16.31
CA GLN A 394 13.70 22.74 -16.17
C GLN A 394 14.63 22.77 -17.38
N LEU A 395 14.76 21.64 -18.08
CA LEU A 395 15.60 21.53 -19.27
C LEU A 395 14.82 21.72 -20.59
N ASN A 396 13.54 22.09 -20.53
CA ASN A 396 12.65 22.25 -21.69
C ASN A 396 12.64 21.01 -22.60
N ILE A 397 12.60 19.83 -21.99
CA ILE A 397 12.51 18.54 -22.68
C ILE A 397 11.03 18.17 -22.77
N TYR A 398 10.48 18.15 -23.99
CA TYR A 398 9.07 17.84 -24.28
C TYR A 398 8.91 16.52 -25.02
#